data_AF-A0AAW0MBA3-F1
#
_entry.id   AF-A0AAW0MBA3-F1
#
_cell.length_a   1.000
_cell.length_b   1.000
_cell.length_c   1.000
_cell.angle_alpha   90.00
_cell.angle_beta   90.00
_cell.angle_gamma   90.00
#
_symmetry.space_group_name_H-M   'P 1'
#
loop_
_entity.id
_entity.type
_entity.pdbx_description
1 polymer ?
#
loop_
_entity_poly.entity_id
_entity_poly.type
_entity_poly.pdbx_seq_one_letter_code
_entity_poly.pdbx_strand_id
1 'polypeptide(L)'
;MAPNITTTTTVTTKPVSMPSKAYVTFLAGNGDYVKGVVGLAKGLRKVKTKYPLVVAVLPDVPEDHREILVSQGCIVREIEPVYPPENQTQFAMAYYVINYSKLRIWEFVEYSKMIYLDGDIQDFLNMFFKDIYKPISSVYNLVLAMLWRHPENIEFDKVKVVHYCANGSKPWRYTGEEENMDREDIKLLVKKWWDIYNDESLDYKNTLASVKSLDYKNTLVEKNGLKRFLTAVSETVGHYIVEKNGLKRFLTAVSETVGHYINAPSAA
;
A
#
# COMPACT_ATOMS: atom_id res chain seq x y z
N MET A 1 -33.77 10.04 55.33
CA MET A 1 -32.72 9.31 54.60
C MET A 1 -33.40 8.35 53.64
N ALA A 2 -33.18 8.53 52.33
CA ALA A 2 -33.62 7.62 51.27
C ALA A 2 -32.41 7.39 50.34
N PRO A 3 -32.15 6.17 49.85
CA PRO A 3 -30.92 5.85 49.15
C PRO A 3 -30.97 6.29 47.67
N ASN A 4 -29.86 6.82 47.17
CA ASN A 4 -29.65 7.17 45.76
C ASN A 4 -29.52 5.90 44.91
N ILE A 5 -30.33 5.81 43.84
CA ILE A 5 -30.20 4.80 42.79
C ILE A 5 -29.24 5.35 41.73
N THR A 6 -28.02 4.82 41.69
CA THR A 6 -27.05 5.11 40.62
C THR A 6 -27.41 4.29 39.39
N THR A 7 -27.89 4.94 38.34
CA THR A 7 -28.16 4.30 37.04
C THR A 7 -26.85 4.10 36.28
N THR A 8 -26.30 2.90 36.32
CA THR A 8 -25.15 2.49 35.49
C THR A 8 -25.61 2.36 34.04
N THR A 9 -25.24 3.33 33.21
CA THR A 9 -25.49 3.27 31.76
C THR A 9 -24.38 2.43 31.12
N THR A 10 -24.69 1.19 30.78
CA THR A 10 -23.82 0.30 30.00
C THR A 10 -23.77 0.80 28.55
N VAL A 11 -22.69 1.48 28.18
CA VAL A 11 -22.37 1.80 26.78
C VAL A 11 -21.95 0.50 26.08
N THR A 12 -22.85 -0.06 25.29
CA THR A 12 -22.55 -1.17 24.39
C THR A 12 -21.75 -0.64 23.20
N THR A 13 -20.43 -0.78 23.25
CA THR A 13 -19.55 -0.53 22.10
C THR A 13 -19.78 -1.63 21.06
N LYS A 14 -20.47 -1.30 19.96
CA LYS A 14 -20.51 -2.17 18.77
C LYS A 14 -19.07 -2.45 18.32
N PRO A 15 -18.68 -3.70 18.05
CA PRO A 15 -17.37 -4.00 17.49
C PRO A 15 -17.23 -3.28 16.15
N VAL A 16 -16.15 -2.51 16.00
CA VAL A 16 -15.82 -1.84 14.74
C VAL A 16 -15.58 -2.92 13.69
N SER A 17 -16.54 -3.10 12.80
CA SER A 17 -16.39 -3.96 11.61
C SER A 17 -15.25 -3.42 10.78
N MET A 18 -14.15 -4.18 10.67
CA MET A 18 -13.07 -3.86 9.76
C MET A 18 -13.63 -3.73 8.33
N PRO A 19 -13.25 -2.70 7.56
CA PRO A 19 -13.73 -2.54 6.20
C PRO A 19 -13.25 -3.71 5.32
N SER A 20 -14.18 -4.35 4.61
CA SER A 20 -13.88 -5.52 3.77
C SER A 20 -13.15 -5.19 2.47
N LYS A 21 -12.86 -3.91 2.19
CA LYS A 21 -12.20 -3.44 0.96
C LYS A 21 -11.19 -2.36 1.30
N ALA A 22 -10.04 -2.39 0.64
CA ALA A 22 -8.96 -1.42 0.85
C ALA A 22 -8.19 -1.11 -0.45
N TYR A 23 -7.56 0.06 -0.48
CA TYR A 23 -6.42 0.30 -1.35
C TYR A 23 -5.16 -0.27 -0.69
N VAL A 24 -4.21 -0.72 -1.49
CA VAL A 24 -2.93 -1.20 -0.99
C VAL A 24 -1.78 -0.73 -1.86
N THR A 25 -0.70 -0.33 -1.20
CA THR A 25 0.59 0.00 -1.81
C THR A 25 1.70 -0.69 -1.02
N PHE A 26 2.91 -0.67 -1.57
CA PHE A 26 4.09 -1.28 -0.98
C PHE A 26 5.19 -0.23 -0.77
N LEU A 27 5.97 -0.34 0.32
CA LEU A 27 7.13 0.51 0.61
C LEU A 27 8.28 -0.35 1.15
N ALA A 28 9.49 -0.11 0.67
CA ALA A 28 10.71 -0.76 1.11
C ALA A 28 11.86 0.25 1.19
N GLY A 29 12.85 -0.06 2.03
CA GLY A 29 14.05 0.73 2.21
C GLY A 29 13.85 2.07 2.94
N ASN A 30 14.95 2.81 3.04
CA ASN A 30 15.05 4.08 3.75
C ASN A 30 15.01 5.32 2.83
N GLY A 31 14.62 5.15 1.57
CA GLY A 31 14.59 6.22 0.58
C GLY A 31 13.36 7.14 0.71
N ASP A 32 13.29 8.14 -0.16
CA ASP A 32 12.24 9.17 -0.15
C ASP A 32 10.88 8.72 -0.71
N TYR A 33 10.70 7.43 -1.04
CA TYR A 33 9.44 6.89 -1.58
C TYR A 33 8.27 7.01 -0.59
N VAL A 34 8.55 7.21 0.71
CA VAL A 34 7.54 7.60 1.70
C VAL A 34 6.76 8.84 1.26
N LYS A 35 7.40 9.82 0.58
CA LYS A 35 6.73 11.00 0.03
C LYS A 35 5.68 10.62 -1.02
N GLY A 36 5.96 9.63 -1.84
CA GLY A 36 5.02 9.08 -2.82
C GLY A 36 3.78 8.49 -2.15
N VAL A 37 3.98 7.69 -1.09
CA VAL A 37 2.88 7.08 -0.33
C VAL A 37 2.04 8.15 0.39
N VAL A 38 2.66 9.19 0.94
CA VAL A 38 1.95 10.34 1.54
C VAL A 38 1.11 11.06 0.49
N GLY A 39 1.69 11.35 -0.69
CA GLY A 39 0.97 11.96 -1.81
C GLY A 39 -0.24 11.12 -2.24
N LEU A 40 -0.09 9.79 -2.30
CA LEU A 40 -1.19 8.87 -2.58
C LEU A 40 -2.28 8.94 -1.51
N ALA A 41 -1.92 8.91 -0.22
CA ALA A 41 -2.88 8.99 0.87
C ALA A 41 -3.69 10.30 0.82
N LYS A 42 -3.03 11.45 0.59
CA LYS A 42 -3.70 12.74 0.39
C LYS A 42 -4.58 12.76 -0.84
N GLY A 43 -4.13 12.18 -1.96
CA GLY A 43 -4.92 12.07 -3.19
C GLY A 43 -6.22 11.27 -2.99
N LEU A 44 -6.13 10.12 -2.32
CA LEU A 44 -7.29 9.30 -1.96
C LEU A 44 -8.28 10.05 -1.06
N ARG A 45 -7.76 10.84 -0.11
CA ARG A 45 -8.57 11.70 0.76
C ARG A 45 -9.25 12.83 0.01
N LYS A 46 -8.56 13.47 -0.95
CA LYS A 46 -9.12 14.54 -1.81
C LYS A 46 -10.34 14.06 -2.59
N VAL A 47 -10.32 12.83 -3.10
CA VAL A 47 -11.46 12.21 -3.79
C VAL A 47 -12.48 11.60 -2.84
N LYS A 48 -12.34 11.80 -1.53
CA LYS A 48 -13.24 11.34 -0.46
C LYS A 48 -13.49 9.82 -0.54
N THR A 49 -12.41 9.06 -0.73
CA THR A 49 -12.50 7.59 -0.71
C THR A 49 -13.21 7.08 0.55
N LYS A 50 -14.00 6.02 0.40
CA LYS A 50 -14.62 5.29 1.51
C LYS A 50 -13.72 4.20 2.09
N TYR A 51 -12.61 3.89 1.41
CA TYR A 51 -11.76 2.74 1.71
C TYR A 51 -10.40 3.19 2.25
N PRO A 52 -9.83 2.50 3.26
CA PRO A 52 -8.53 2.83 3.81
C PRO A 52 -7.40 2.53 2.82
N LEU A 53 -6.22 3.09 3.12
CA LEU A 53 -4.96 2.73 2.47
C LEU A 53 -4.14 1.84 3.41
N VAL A 54 -3.88 0.61 2.98
CA VAL A 54 -2.93 -0.30 3.62
C VAL A 54 -1.57 -0.14 2.96
N VAL A 55 -0.51 0.02 3.76
CA VAL A 55 0.86 0.09 3.27
C VAL A 55 1.59 -1.15 3.74
N ALA A 56 1.87 -2.06 2.81
CA ALA A 56 2.72 -3.21 3.05
C ALA A 56 4.17 -2.72 3.15
N VAL A 57 4.83 -2.94 4.28
CA VAL A 57 6.21 -2.49 4.53
C VAL A 57 7.15 -3.66 4.76
N LEU A 58 8.38 -3.56 4.26
CA LEU A 58 9.46 -4.47 4.64
C LEU A 58 10.12 -4.04 5.96
N PRO A 59 10.79 -4.95 6.70
CA PRO A 59 11.47 -4.63 7.95
C PRO A 59 12.53 -3.53 7.84
N ASP A 60 13.08 -3.29 6.64
CA ASP A 60 14.09 -2.28 6.36
C ASP A 60 13.55 -0.84 6.26
N VAL A 61 12.22 -0.66 6.29
CA VAL A 61 11.60 0.66 6.36
C VAL A 61 11.81 1.26 7.75
N PRO A 62 12.47 2.42 7.88
CA PRO A 62 12.73 3.09 9.15
C PRO A 62 11.46 3.41 9.96
N GLU A 63 11.59 3.49 11.29
CA GLU A 63 10.45 3.74 12.18
C GLU A 63 9.84 5.13 11.96
N ASP A 64 10.65 6.16 11.72
CA ASP A 64 10.17 7.51 11.41
C ASP A 64 9.32 7.53 10.12
N HIS A 65 9.68 6.75 9.10
CA HIS A 65 8.84 6.58 7.91
C HIS A 65 7.49 5.91 8.25
N ARG A 66 7.49 4.89 9.11
CA ARG A 66 6.26 4.21 9.56
C ARG A 66 5.37 5.16 10.35
N GLU A 67 5.95 5.93 11.25
CA GLU A 67 5.25 6.97 12.02
C GLU A 67 4.62 8.02 11.11
N ILE A 68 5.33 8.47 10.06
CA ILE A 68 4.79 9.38 9.05
C ILE A 68 3.56 8.75 8.38
N LEU A 69 3.64 7.48 7.96
CA LEU A 69 2.51 6.80 7.31
C LEU A 69 1.29 6.68 8.24
N VAL A 70 1.52 6.29 9.50
CA VAL A 70 0.46 6.22 10.52
C VAL A 70 -0.14 7.60 10.78
N SER A 71 0.69 8.65 10.85
CA SER A 71 0.24 10.04 11.02
C SER A 71 -0.65 10.50 9.87
N GLN A 72 -0.47 9.93 8.68
CA GLN A 72 -1.28 10.17 7.48
C GLN A 72 -2.52 9.27 7.39
N GLY A 73 -2.82 8.51 8.44
CA GLY A 73 -4.01 7.64 8.52
C GLY A 73 -3.88 6.34 7.73
N CYS A 74 -2.67 5.95 7.32
CA CYS A 74 -2.42 4.67 6.68
C CYS A 74 -2.42 3.53 7.69
N ILE A 75 -2.88 2.36 7.26
CA ILE A 75 -2.72 1.10 8.01
C ILE A 75 -1.37 0.52 7.59
N VAL A 76 -0.36 0.59 8.46
CA VAL A 76 0.96 0.00 8.20
C VAL A 76 0.93 -1.49 8.55
N ARG A 77 1.26 -2.35 7.59
CA ARG A 77 1.35 -3.80 7.78
C ARG A 77 2.72 -4.28 7.35
N GLU A 78 3.52 -4.72 8.30
CA GLU A 78 4.79 -5.35 8.01
C GLU A 78 4.57 -6.71 7.34
N ILE A 79 5.40 -7.02 6.34
CA ILE A 79 5.42 -8.28 5.62
C ILE A 79 6.83 -8.83 5.54
N GLU A 80 6.93 -10.16 5.59
CA GLU A 80 8.20 -10.87 5.45
C GLU A 80 8.71 -10.81 4.01
N PRO A 81 9.98 -10.40 3.78
CA PRO A 81 10.56 -10.40 2.46
C PRO A 81 10.48 -11.79 1.80
N VAL A 82 10.31 -11.81 0.48
CA VAL A 82 10.37 -13.03 -0.33
C VAL A 82 11.74 -13.08 -1.00
N TYR A 83 12.59 -13.99 -0.52
CA TYR A 83 13.91 -14.24 -1.10
C TYR A 83 13.84 -15.33 -2.17
N PRO A 84 14.62 -15.21 -3.25
CA PRO A 84 14.80 -16.33 -4.17
C PRO A 84 15.49 -17.50 -3.45
N PRO A 85 15.27 -18.75 -3.91
CA PRO A 85 15.95 -19.93 -3.36
C PRO A 85 17.48 -19.80 -3.35
N GLU A 86 18.13 -20.38 -2.34
CA GLU A 86 19.58 -20.28 -2.12
C GLU A 86 20.42 -20.68 -3.36
N ASN A 87 19.93 -21.66 -4.12
CA ASN A 87 20.58 -22.18 -5.33
C ASN A 87 20.48 -21.26 -6.57
N GLN A 88 19.84 -20.09 -6.46
CA GLN A 88 19.64 -19.12 -7.55
C GLN A 88 20.11 -17.71 -7.19
N THR A 89 20.86 -17.58 -6.10
CA THR A 89 21.38 -16.31 -5.58
C THR A 89 22.38 -15.62 -6.51
N GLN A 90 22.97 -16.35 -7.46
CA GLN A 90 24.00 -15.82 -8.37
C GLN A 90 23.47 -14.73 -9.33
N PHE A 91 22.16 -14.68 -9.55
CA PHE A 91 21.49 -13.65 -10.37
C PHE A 91 20.46 -12.84 -9.56
N ALA A 92 20.39 -13.06 -8.25
CA ALA A 92 19.42 -12.42 -7.36
C ALA A 92 19.82 -10.96 -7.07
N MET A 93 19.40 -10.06 -7.96
CA MET A 93 19.47 -8.63 -7.70
C MET A 93 18.49 -8.23 -6.58
N ALA A 94 18.87 -7.25 -5.76
CA ALA A 94 18.05 -6.76 -4.65
C ALA A 94 16.62 -6.34 -5.06
N TYR A 95 16.43 -5.91 -6.32
CA TYR A 95 15.11 -5.57 -6.85
C TYR A 95 14.15 -6.76 -6.93
N TYR A 96 14.64 -7.99 -7.05
CA TYR A 96 13.78 -9.19 -7.06
C TYR A 96 13.11 -9.41 -5.71
N VAL A 97 13.85 -9.19 -4.61
CA VAL A 97 13.28 -9.30 -3.25
C VAL A 97 12.14 -8.30 -3.09
N ILE A 98 12.33 -7.06 -3.56
CA ILE A 98 11.30 -6.01 -3.56
C ILE A 98 10.07 -6.46 -4.38
N ASN A 99 10.28 -6.91 -5.63
CA ASN A 99 9.19 -7.30 -6.53
C ASN A 99 8.40 -8.52 -6.03
N TYR A 100 9.07 -9.58 -5.58
CA TYR A 100 8.37 -10.77 -5.08
C TYR A 100 7.72 -10.54 -3.73
N SER A 101 8.27 -9.64 -2.89
CA SER A 101 7.62 -9.30 -1.62
C SER A 101 6.27 -8.62 -1.82
N LYS A 102 6.02 -7.94 -2.95
CA LYS A 102 4.69 -7.44 -3.32
C LYS A 102 3.63 -8.56 -3.33
N LEU A 103 4.02 -9.82 -3.58
CA LEU A 103 3.10 -10.96 -3.57
C LEU A 103 2.53 -11.29 -2.18
N ARG A 104 3.17 -10.83 -1.10
CA ARG A 104 2.66 -10.99 0.27
C ARG A 104 1.33 -10.27 0.49
N ILE A 105 0.97 -9.31 -0.36
CA ILE A 105 -0.32 -8.61 -0.30
C ILE A 105 -1.50 -9.59 -0.45
N TRP A 106 -1.33 -10.71 -1.15
CA TRP A 106 -2.37 -11.75 -1.23
C TRP A 106 -2.65 -12.46 0.10
N GLU A 107 -1.77 -12.33 1.10
CA GLU A 107 -2.00 -12.86 2.45
C GLU A 107 -2.92 -11.96 3.29
N PHE A 108 -3.39 -10.83 2.74
CA PHE A 108 -4.29 -9.91 3.44
C PHE A 108 -5.74 -10.39 3.33
N VAL A 109 -5.97 -11.64 3.77
CA VAL A 109 -7.20 -12.41 3.61
C VAL A 109 -8.40 -11.83 4.38
N GLU A 110 -8.16 -10.85 5.27
CA GLU A 110 -9.24 -10.11 5.91
C GLU A 110 -9.99 -9.16 4.96
N TYR A 111 -9.41 -8.82 3.80
CA TYR A 111 -10.07 -8.01 2.77
C TYR A 111 -10.69 -8.89 1.69
N SER A 112 -11.99 -8.70 1.43
CA SER A 112 -12.71 -9.34 0.33
C SER A 112 -12.29 -8.85 -1.06
N LYS A 113 -11.69 -7.66 -1.15
CA LYS A 113 -11.16 -7.08 -2.40
C LYS A 113 -10.14 -5.98 -2.08
N MET A 114 -9.03 -6.00 -2.80
CA MET A 114 -8.01 -4.96 -2.72
C MET A 114 -7.69 -4.40 -4.11
N ILE A 115 -7.36 -3.11 -4.17
CA ILE A 115 -6.81 -2.48 -5.38
C ILE A 115 -5.35 -2.13 -5.06
N TYR A 116 -4.44 -2.84 -5.72
CA TYR A 116 -3.02 -2.53 -5.64
C TYR A 116 -2.69 -1.38 -6.57
N LEU A 117 -1.96 -0.39 -6.06
CA LEU A 117 -1.47 0.75 -6.84
C LEU A 117 0.05 0.73 -6.76
N ASP A 118 0.70 0.52 -7.90
CA ASP A 118 2.15 0.31 -7.95
C ASP A 118 2.92 1.54 -8.47
N GLY A 119 4.20 1.60 -8.11
CA GLY A 119 5.19 2.53 -8.63
C GLY A 119 5.91 2.04 -9.89
N ASP A 120 5.86 0.74 -10.21
CA ASP A 120 6.59 0.07 -11.30
C ASP A 120 6.52 -1.47 -11.16
N ILE A 121 5.67 -2.16 -11.93
CA ILE A 121 5.62 -3.64 -11.96
C ILE A 121 6.00 -4.19 -13.33
N GLN A 122 6.69 -5.32 -13.29
CA GLN A 122 7.09 -6.15 -14.43
C GLN A 122 6.09 -7.29 -14.66
N ASP A 123 5.87 -7.62 -15.94
CA ASP A 123 4.78 -8.40 -16.56
C ASP A 123 4.53 -9.87 -16.11
N PHE A 124 5.12 -10.37 -15.03
CA PHE A 124 4.95 -11.78 -14.62
C PHE A 124 3.50 -12.12 -14.22
N LEU A 125 2.76 -11.15 -13.67
CA LEU A 125 1.34 -11.31 -13.36
C LEU A 125 0.49 -11.52 -14.62
N ASN A 126 0.88 -10.90 -15.74
CA ASN A 126 0.14 -11.03 -17.00
C ASN A 126 0.22 -12.44 -17.57
N MET A 127 1.35 -13.16 -17.37
CA MET A 127 1.46 -14.56 -17.78
C MET A 127 0.54 -15.47 -16.97
N PHE A 128 0.49 -15.28 -15.65
CA PHE A 128 -0.34 -16.10 -14.77
C PHE A 128 -1.84 -15.81 -14.93
N PHE A 129 -2.20 -14.53 -15.10
CA PHE A 129 -3.59 -14.10 -15.23
C PHE A 129 -4.07 -13.95 -16.68
N LYS A 130 -3.32 -14.43 -17.68
CA LYS A 130 -3.60 -14.23 -19.10
C LYS A 130 -5.07 -14.51 -19.50
N ASP A 131 -5.69 -15.51 -18.88
CA ASP A 131 -7.05 -15.97 -19.22
C ASP A 131 -8.15 -15.26 -18.42
N ILE A 132 -7.79 -14.50 -17.37
CA ILE A 132 -8.74 -13.75 -16.52
C ILE A 132 -8.42 -12.26 -16.44
N TYR A 133 -7.42 -11.80 -17.19
CA TYR A 133 -6.98 -10.43 -17.22
C TYR A 133 -8.09 -9.52 -17.74
N LYS A 134 -8.37 -8.46 -16.99
CA LYS A 134 -9.30 -7.40 -17.39
C LYS A 134 -8.52 -6.08 -17.40
N PRO A 135 -8.21 -5.53 -18.59
CA PRO A 135 -7.43 -4.32 -18.67
C PRO A 135 -8.16 -3.16 -18.00
N ILE A 136 -7.42 -2.43 -17.17
CA ILE A 136 -7.88 -1.16 -16.64
C ILE A 136 -7.58 -0.09 -17.69
N SER A 137 -8.55 0.79 -17.96
CA SER A 137 -8.36 1.91 -18.89
C SER A 137 -7.17 2.79 -18.44
N SER A 138 -6.42 3.34 -19.41
CA SER A 138 -5.35 4.32 -19.18
C SER A 138 -5.80 5.54 -18.36
N VAL A 139 -7.10 5.83 -18.32
CA VAL A 139 -7.69 6.84 -17.44
C VAL A 139 -7.41 6.56 -15.96
N TYR A 140 -7.37 5.29 -15.55
CA TYR A 140 -7.13 4.84 -14.18
C TYR A 140 -5.71 4.30 -13.97
N ASN A 141 -4.85 4.38 -14.98
CA ASN A 141 -3.43 4.05 -14.89
C ASN A 141 -2.67 4.74 -16.04
N LEU A 142 -2.56 6.06 -16.00
CA LEU A 142 -1.82 6.79 -17.04
C LEU A 142 -0.33 6.61 -16.82
N VAL A 143 0.26 5.68 -17.58
CA VAL A 143 1.70 5.58 -17.77
C VAL A 143 2.16 6.81 -18.55
N LEU A 144 3.01 7.65 -17.95
CA LEU A 144 3.39 8.94 -18.55
C LEU A 144 3.94 8.82 -19.97
N ALA A 145 4.67 7.75 -20.26
CA ALA A 145 5.22 7.50 -21.60
C ALA A 145 4.17 7.50 -22.71
N MET A 146 2.90 7.21 -22.39
CA MET A 146 1.82 7.29 -23.36
C MET A 146 1.59 8.70 -23.90
N LEU A 147 1.94 9.76 -23.15
CA LEU A 147 1.78 11.15 -23.59
C LEU A 147 2.65 11.52 -24.79
N TRP A 148 3.76 10.80 -25.01
CA TRP A 148 4.65 11.04 -26.15
C TRP A 148 4.81 9.84 -27.08
N ARG A 149 4.47 8.63 -26.64
CA ARG A 149 4.46 7.43 -27.49
C ARG A 149 3.14 7.25 -28.26
N HIS A 150 2.01 7.56 -27.62
CA HIS A 150 0.67 7.35 -28.15
C HIS A 150 -0.32 8.46 -27.70
N PRO A 151 -0.01 9.75 -27.95
CA PRO A 151 -0.83 10.87 -27.49
C PRO A 151 -2.28 10.81 -28.00
N GLU A 152 -2.50 10.25 -29.19
CA GLU A 152 -3.81 10.05 -29.80
C GLU A 152 -4.75 9.16 -28.97
N ASN A 153 -4.18 8.31 -28.09
CA ASN A 153 -4.93 7.39 -27.24
C ASN A 153 -5.16 7.93 -25.83
N ILE A 154 -4.77 9.18 -25.55
CA ILE A 154 -4.88 9.79 -24.22
C ILE A 154 -5.87 10.94 -24.22
N GLU A 155 -7.02 10.69 -23.58
CA GLU A 155 -7.97 11.73 -23.19
C GLU A 155 -7.54 12.36 -21.86
N PHE A 156 -6.57 13.29 -21.92
CA PHE A 156 -5.89 13.84 -20.74
C PHE A 156 -6.84 14.37 -19.65
N ASP A 157 -7.92 15.05 -20.03
CA ASP A 157 -8.90 15.62 -19.09
C ASP A 157 -9.71 14.56 -18.33
N LYS A 158 -9.77 13.33 -18.83
CA LYS A 158 -10.49 12.23 -18.18
C LYS A 158 -9.66 11.53 -17.12
N VAL A 159 -8.32 11.67 -17.16
CA VAL A 159 -7.36 10.95 -16.31
C VAL A 159 -7.67 11.11 -14.83
N LYS A 160 -7.66 9.99 -14.11
CA LYS A 160 -7.95 9.88 -12.66
C LYS A 160 -6.73 9.45 -11.85
N VAL A 161 -5.84 8.65 -12.43
CA VAL A 161 -4.63 8.15 -11.75
C VAL A 161 -3.45 8.27 -12.72
N VAL A 162 -2.37 8.87 -12.24
CA VAL A 162 -1.12 9.05 -12.99
C VAL A 162 -0.04 8.17 -12.39
N HIS A 163 0.66 7.42 -13.25
CA HIS A 163 1.76 6.56 -12.89
C HIS A 163 3.09 7.17 -13.34
N TYR A 164 3.80 7.77 -12.39
CA TYR A 164 5.11 8.42 -12.58
C TYR A 164 6.24 7.36 -12.65
N CYS A 165 6.27 6.53 -13.69
CA CYS A 165 7.27 5.46 -13.84
C CYS A 165 8.46 5.84 -14.73
N ALA A 166 8.37 6.91 -15.53
CA ALA A 166 9.46 7.34 -16.39
C ALA A 166 10.63 7.93 -15.58
N ASN A 167 11.85 7.84 -16.11
CA ASN A 167 13.01 8.47 -15.49
C ASN A 167 12.79 9.99 -15.36
N GLY A 168 13.20 10.59 -14.24
CA GLY A 168 12.95 12.01 -13.93
C GLY A 168 11.50 12.36 -13.52
N SER A 169 10.54 11.45 -13.71
CA SER A 169 9.13 11.79 -13.56
C SER A 169 8.60 11.81 -12.13
N LYS A 170 9.34 11.26 -11.15
CA LYS A 170 8.89 11.25 -9.74
C LYS A 170 8.72 12.70 -9.26
N PRO A 171 7.51 13.16 -8.89
CA PRO A 171 7.26 14.60 -8.63
C PRO A 171 8.17 15.22 -7.56
N TRP A 172 8.56 14.44 -6.54
CA TRP A 172 9.45 14.88 -5.46
C TRP A 172 10.94 14.91 -5.84
N ARG A 173 11.31 14.43 -7.03
CA ARG A 173 12.66 14.49 -7.61
C ARG A 173 12.68 15.21 -8.95
N TYR A 174 11.57 15.82 -9.35
CA TYR A 174 11.40 16.37 -10.69
C TYR A 174 12.30 17.59 -10.89
N THR A 175 13.16 17.52 -11.90
CA THR A 175 14.06 18.62 -12.32
C THR A 175 13.57 19.27 -13.61
N GLY A 176 12.90 18.50 -14.48
CA GLY A 176 12.50 18.92 -15.81
C GLY A 176 13.59 18.72 -16.87
N GLU A 177 14.75 18.18 -16.49
CA GLU A 177 15.92 18.04 -17.38
C GLU A 177 15.97 16.70 -18.11
N GLU A 178 15.34 15.65 -17.55
CA GLU A 178 15.33 14.32 -18.19
C GLU A 178 14.46 14.31 -19.45
N GLU A 179 14.66 13.29 -20.29
CA GLU A 179 13.97 13.15 -21.58
C GLU A 179 12.44 13.26 -21.44
N ASN A 180 11.84 14.14 -22.24
CA ASN A 180 10.41 14.45 -22.25
C ASN A 180 9.88 15.12 -20.96
N MET A 181 10.70 15.38 -19.95
CA MET A 181 10.25 16.01 -18.70
C MET A 181 9.98 17.51 -18.85
N ASP A 182 10.50 18.15 -19.90
CA ASP A 182 10.30 19.56 -20.22
C ASP A 182 8.90 19.88 -20.77
N ARG A 183 8.07 18.88 -21.03
CA ARG A 183 6.72 19.04 -21.57
C ARG A 183 5.75 19.73 -20.61
N GLU A 184 4.87 20.57 -21.16
CA GLU A 184 3.88 21.33 -20.38
C GLU A 184 2.83 20.46 -19.68
N ASP A 185 2.42 19.35 -20.32
CA ASP A 185 1.48 18.40 -19.71
C ASP A 185 2.10 17.71 -18.48
N ILE A 186 3.39 17.35 -18.52
CA ILE A 186 4.12 16.78 -17.38
C ILE A 186 4.29 17.81 -16.27
N LYS A 187 4.74 19.03 -16.60
CA LYS A 187 4.85 20.13 -15.61
C LYS A 187 3.53 20.37 -14.89
N LEU A 188 2.41 20.35 -15.62
CA LEU A 188 1.07 20.48 -15.05
C LEU A 188 0.73 19.33 -14.09
N LEU A 189 1.04 18.09 -14.45
CA LEU A 189 0.81 16.93 -13.57
C LEU A 189 1.67 16.99 -12.30
N VAL A 190 2.95 17.34 -12.43
CA VAL A 190 3.86 17.53 -11.29
C VAL A 190 3.36 18.65 -10.37
N LYS A 191 2.92 19.77 -10.94
CA LYS A 191 2.30 20.86 -10.17
C LYS A 191 1.07 20.38 -9.42
N LYS A 192 0.13 19.68 -10.08
CA LYS A 192 -1.07 19.12 -9.44
C LYS A 192 -0.71 18.16 -8.31
N TRP A 193 0.37 17.39 -8.44
CA TRP A 193 0.86 16.52 -7.39
C TRP A 193 1.33 17.32 -6.17
N TRP A 194 2.14 18.36 -6.38
CA TRP A 194 2.60 19.25 -5.31
C TRP A 194 1.47 20.02 -4.64
N ASP A 195 0.49 20.49 -5.42
CA ASP A 195 -0.71 21.13 -4.89
C ASP A 195 -1.47 20.19 -3.92
N ILE A 196 -1.49 18.88 -4.19
CA ILE A 196 -2.09 17.89 -3.28
C ILE A 196 -1.18 17.60 -2.08
N TYR A 197 0.12 17.44 -2.33
CA TYR A 197 1.07 17.08 -1.28
C TYR A 197 1.20 18.18 -0.22
N ASN A 198 1.23 19.44 -0.64
CA ASN A 198 1.37 20.61 0.23
C ASN A 198 0.05 21.10 0.83
N ASP A 199 -1.10 20.54 0.42
CA ASP A 199 -2.40 20.91 1.00
C ASP A 199 -2.53 20.33 2.42
N GLU A 200 -2.38 21.19 3.41
CA GLU A 200 -2.52 20.86 4.84
C GLU A 200 -3.96 20.50 5.21
N SER A 201 -4.96 20.97 4.45
CA SER A 201 -6.36 20.58 4.68
C SER A 201 -6.60 19.09 4.39
N LEU A 202 -5.72 18.51 3.56
CA LEU A 202 -5.67 17.09 3.30
C LEU A 202 -4.82 16.33 4.32
N ASP A 203 -4.20 16.93 5.32
CA ASP A 203 -3.55 16.15 6.38
C ASP A 203 -4.58 15.39 7.22
N TYR A 204 -4.17 14.20 7.68
CA TYR A 204 -5.06 13.37 8.47
C TYR A 204 -5.25 13.99 9.86
N LYS A 205 -6.47 14.47 10.12
CA LYS A 205 -6.84 15.04 11.41
C LYS A 205 -7.10 13.91 12.40
N ASN A 206 -6.06 13.52 13.12
CA ASN A 206 -6.17 12.52 14.18
C ASN A 206 -6.89 13.10 15.41
N THR A 207 -8.22 13.05 15.43
CA THR A 207 -9.03 13.47 16.59
C THR A 207 -8.74 12.67 17.86
N LEU A 208 -8.15 11.46 17.74
CA LEU A 208 -7.75 10.63 18.88
C LEU A 208 -6.41 11.05 19.50
N ALA A 209 -5.49 11.64 18.73
CA ALA A 209 -4.24 12.19 19.28
C ALA A 209 -4.48 13.54 20.00
N SER A 210 -5.40 14.36 19.50
CA SER A 210 -5.79 15.61 20.19
C SER A 210 -6.38 15.36 21.57
N VAL A 211 -7.10 14.24 21.76
CA VAL A 211 -7.66 13.85 23.07
C VAL A 211 -6.58 13.28 24.02
N LYS A 212 -5.59 12.53 23.51
CA LYS A 212 -4.47 12.02 24.33
C LYS A 212 -3.60 13.12 24.94
N SER A 213 -3.51 14.29 24.31
CA SER A 213 -2.76 15.43 24.86
C SER A 213 -3.38 16.03 26.14
N LEU A 214 -4.68 15.80 26.37
CA LEU A 214 -5.39 16.28 27.58
C LEU A 214 -5.36 15.29 28.75
N ASP A 215 -5.13 13.99 28.49
CA ASP A 215 -5.31 12.93 29.51
C ASP A 215 -4.00 12.34 30.06
N TYR A 216 -2.83 12.83 29.59
CA TYR A 216 -1.52 12.34 30.06
C TYR A 216 -1.20 12.68 31.53
N LYS A 217 -2.11 13.35 32.25
CA LYS A 217 -1.96 13.58 33.69
C LYS A 217 -2.65 12.55 34.59
N ASN A 218 -3.45 11.61 34.07
CA ASN A 218 -4.12 10.65 34.94
C ASN A 218 -4.07 9.19 34.43
N THR A 219 -3.26 8.42 35.16
CA THR A 219 -3.46 7.04 35.62
C THR A 219 -2.87 5.85 34.84
N LEU A 220 -1.86 5.27 35.50
CA LEU A 220 -1.34 3.91 35.41
C LEU A 220 -2.42 2.87 35.80
N VAL A 221 -3.30 2.46 34.89
CA VAL A 221 -4.09 1.21 35.04
C VAL A 221 -4.29 0.62 33.63
N GLU A 222 -4.34 -0.71 33.52
CA GLU A 222 -4.68 -1.50 32.31
C GLU A 222 -3.55 -2.02 31.39
N LYS A 223 -2.45 -2.52 31.95
CA LYS A 223 -1.63 -3.54 31.25
C LYS A 223 -2.28 -4.95 31.21
N ASN A 224 -3.37 -5.18 31.95
CA ASN A 224 -4.04 -6.49 32.05
C ASN A 224 -5.23 -6.69 31.09
N GLY A 225 -5.84 -5.60 30.57
CA GLY A 225 -6.98 -5.68 29.65
C GLY A 225 -6.58 -6.14 28.24
N LEU A 226 -5.48 -5.61 27.72
CA LEU A 226 -4.96 -5.94 26.38
C LEU A 226 -4.52 -7.41 26.28
N LYS A 227 -3.94 -7.96 27.36
CA LYS A 227 -3.50 -9.36 27.40
C LYS A 227 -4.69 -10.32 27.39
N ARG A 228 -5.79 -9.99 28.09
CA ARG A 228 -7.04 -10.78 28.05
C ARG A 228 -7.76 -10.69 26.70
N PHE A 229 -7.67 -9.54 26.02
CA PHE A 229 -8.27 -9.35 24.69
C PHE A 229 -7.52 -10.15 23.61
N LEU A 230 -6.18 -10.15 23.62
CA LEU A 230 -5.37 -10.90 22.66
C LEU A 230 -5.53 -12.42 22.82
N THR A 231 -5.69 -12.92 24.06
CA THR A 231 -5.97 -14.35 24.31
C THR A 231 -7.37 -14.75 23.79
N ALA A 232 -8.38 -13.89 23.90
CA ALA A 232 -9.72 -14.17 23.38
C ALA A 232 -9.78 -14.19 21.84
N VAL A 233 -8.95 -13.38 21.16
CA VAL A 233 -8.84 -13.38 19.68
C VAL A 233 -8.10 -14.62 19.16
N SER A 234 -7.20 -15.20 19.96
CA SER A 234 -6.47 -16.42 19.62
C SER A 234 -7.34 -17.68 19.55
N GLU A 235 -8.51 -17.69 20.21
CA GLU A 235 -9.32 -18.91 20.38
C GLU A 235 -10.55 -18.98 19.46
N THR A 236 -10.79 -17.98 18.60
CA THR A 236 -11.99 -17.94 17.74
C THR A 236 -11.75 -17.90 16.23
N VAL A 237 -10.50 -17.96 15.75
CA VAL A 237 -10.23 -18.07 14.30
C VAL A 237 -10.10 -19.53 13.88
N GLY A 238 -11.17 -20.29 14.15
CA GLY A 238 -11.45 -21.57 13.51
C GLY A 238 -12.38 -21.33 12.33
N HIS A 239 -12.00 -21.83 11.14
CA HIS A 239 -12.78 -21.86 9.90
C HIS A 239 -12.90 -20.56 9.11
N TYR A 240 -11.87 -20.23 8.33
CA TYR A 240 -11.99 -19.89 6.90
C TYR A 240 -10.63 -20.17 6.24
N ILE A 241 -10.35 -21.45 6.03
CA ILE A 241 -9.27 -21.92 5.16
C ILE A 241 -9.79 -21.80 3.74
N VAL A 242 -9.75 -20.60 3.16
CA VAL A 242 -9.83 -20.47 1.70
C VAL A 242 -8.40 -20.64 1.20
N GLU A 243 -8.09 -21.89 0.82
CA GLU A 243 -6.94 -22.31 0.01
C GLU A 243 -5.54 -21.80 0.42
N LYS A 244 -5.10 -22.05 1.66
CA LYS A 244 -3.65 -22.01 2.01
C LYS A 244 -2.77 -22.78 1.01
N ASN A 245 -3.30 -23.83 0.38
CA ASN A 245 -2.59 -24.61 -0.63
C ASN A 245 -2.50 -23.93 -2.00
N GLY A 246 -3.46 -23.09 -2.39
CA GLY A 246 -3.45 -22.39 -3.68
C GLY A 246 -2.42 -21.26 -3.70
N LEU A 247 -2.40 -20.43 -2.64
CA LEU A 247 -1.43 -19.35 -2.49
C LEU A 247 -0.02 -19.88 -2.25
N LYS A 248 0.13 -20.93 -1.43
CA LYS A 248 1.44 -21.60 -1.25
C LYS A 248 1.92 -22.22 -2.56
N ARG A 249 1.05 -22.87 -3.34
CA ARG A 249 1.40 -23.38 -4.68
C ARG A 249 1.75 -22.26 -5.65
N PHE A 250 1.08 -21.11 -5.61
CA PHE A 250 1.42 -19.96 -6.45
C PHE A 250 2.78 -19.37 -6.07
N LEU A 251 3.03 -19.13 -4.78
CA LEU A 251 4.33 -18.61 -4.31
C LEU A 251 5.47 -19.62 -4.58
N THR A 252 5.21 -20.92 -4.43
CA THR A 252 6.15 -21.98 -4.81
C THR A 252 6.37 -22.02 -6.33
N ALA A 253 5.31 -21.94 -7.15
CA ALA A 253 5.42 -21.92 -8.60
C ALA A 253 6.13 -20.67 -9.12
N VAL A 254 5.93 -19.50 -8.50
CA VAL A 254 6.69 -18.29 -8.79
C VAL A 254 8.16 -18.52 -8.45
N SER A 255 8.47 -19.08 -7.27
CA SER A 255 9.84 -19.43 -6.88
C SER A 255 10.52 -20.42 -7.85
N GLU A 256 9.78 -21.43 -8.33
CA GLU A 256 10.27 -22.44 -9.29
C GLU A 256 10.42 -21.90 -10.73
N THR A 257 9.48 -21.04 -11.17
CA THR A 257 9.48 -20.43 -12.52
C THR A 257 10.63 -19.42 -12.65
N VAL A 258 10.90 -18.68 -11.59
CA VAL A 258 12.06 -17.78 -11.49
C VAL A 258 13.36 -18.57 -11.64
N GLY A 259 13.39 -19.79 -11.09
CA GLY A 259 14.48 -20.72 -11.32
C GLY A 259 14.69 -21.19 -12.73
N HIS A 260 13.62 -21.38 -13.49
CA HIS A 260 13.73 -21.75 -14.90
C HIS A 260 14.21 -20.59 -15.76
N TYR A 261 13.77 -19.36 -15.48
CA TYR A 261 14.19 -18.17 -16.24
C TYR A 261 15.64 -17.77 -15.99
N ILE A 262 16.15 -17.98 -14.77
CA ILE A 262 17.55 -17.71 -14.42
C ILE A 262 18.50 -18.77 -15.02
N ASN A 263 18.03 -19.99 -15.25
CA ASN A 263 18.81 -21.10 -15.81
C ASN A 263 18.60 -21.32 -17.31
N ALA A 264 17.85 -20.45 -18.00
CA ALA A 264 17.72 -20.55 -19.46
C ALA A 264 19.09 -20.28 -20.10
N PRO A 265 19.64 -21.20 -20.92
CA PRO A 265 20.89 -20.96 -21.62
C PRO A 265 20.73 -19.71 -22.49
N SER A 266 21.73 -18.82 -22.47
CA SER A 266 21.74 -17.65 -23.34
C SER A 266 21.57 -18.12 -24.78
N ALA A 267 20.47 -17.74 -25.41
CA ALA A 267 20.31 -17.92 -26.85
C ALA A 267 21.41 -17.10 -27.53
N ALA A 268 22.35 -17.82 -28.15
CA ALA A 268 23.35 -17.29 -29.06
C ALA A 268 22.73 -16.91 -30.41
#